data_AF-A0A7S7M7I0-F1
#
_entry.id   AF-A0A7S7M7I0-F1
#
_cell.length_a   1.000
_cell.length_b   1.000
_cell.length_c   1.000
_cell.angle_alpha   90.00
_cell.angle_beta   90.00
_cell.angle_gamma   90.00
#
_symmetry.space_group_name_H-M   'P 1'
#
loop_
_entity.id
_entity.type
_entity.pdbx_description
1 polymer ?
#
loop_
_entity_poly.entity_id
_entity_poly.type
_entity_poly.pdbx_seq_one_letter_code
_entity_poly.pdbx_strand_id
1 'polypeptide(L)'
;METPEQILAYSALSKTARTRSGVCLHCNCNDFYLVPGTDKAICCACGLEGTISVADGAVEITYPEDQLHRVHDVLSGKELHGKDIAENEGRLAQMKKTDAYKARVAHYRDAIAPTAPSRA
;
A
#
# COMPACT_ATOMS: atom_id res chain seq x y z
N MET A 1 11.22 -7.98 19.66
CA MET A 1 11.30 -8.54 18.29
C MET A 1 10.41 -9.77 18.26
N GLU A 2 9.48 -9.84 17.32
CA GLU A 2 8.64 -11.01 17.08
C GLU A 2 9.50 -12.17 16.55
N THR A 3 9.17 -13.41 16.90
CA THR A 3 9.85 -14.59 16.35
C THR A 3 9.33 -14.92 14.94
N PRO A 4 10.11 -15.61 14.09
CA PRO A 4 9.63 -16.07 12.79
C PRO A 4 8.34 -16.90 12.87
N GLU A 5 8.19 -17.72 13.90
CA GLU A 5 6.98 -18.51 14.17
C GLU A 5 5.76 -17.63 14.47
N GLN A 6 5.94 -16.53 15.20
CA GLN A 6 4.87 -15.55 15.45
C GLN A 6 4.43 -14.86 14.16
N ILE A 7 5.38 -14.44 13.31
CA ILE A 7 5.11 -13.80 12.02
C ILE A 7 4.34 -14.76 11.09
N LEU A 8 4.76 -16.03 11.01
CA LEU A 8 4.08 -17.05 10.22
C LEU A 8 2.66 -17.33 10.74
N ALA A 9 2.46 -17.36 12.06
CA ALA A 9 1.14 -17.54 12.66
C ALA A 9 0.19 -16.36 12.34
N TYR A 10 0.66 -15.11 12.39
CA TYR A 10 -0.14 -13.94 12.01
C TYR A 10 -0.47 -13.95 10.51
N SER A 11 0.49 -14.28 9.64
CA SER A 11 0.28 -14.42 8.21
C SER A 11 -0.75 -15.53 7.88
N ALA A 12 -0.71 -16.66 8.60
CA ALA A 12 -1.68 -17.75 8.46
C ALA A 12 -3.09 -17.37 8.94
N LEU A 13 -3.22 -16.50 9.94
CA LEU A 13 -4.51 -15.93 10.34
C LEU A 13 -5.10 -15.04 9.24
N SER A 14 -4.29 -14.31 8.47
CA SER A 14 -4.77 -13.57 7.28
C SER A 14 -5.24 -14.50 6.15
N LYS A 15 -4.55 -15.64 5.93
CA LYS A 15 -4.94 -16.65 4.94
C LYS A 15 -6.28 -17.32 5.26
N THR A 16 -6.65 -17.42 6.54
CA THR A 16 -7.94 -18.01 6.97
C THR A 16 -9.08 -16.99 7.01
N ALA A 17 -8.79 -15.70 6.86
CA ALA A 17 -9.76 -14.61 6.88
C ALA A 17 -10.11 -14.11 5.47
N ARG A 18 -10.87 -14.91 4.68
CA ARG A 18 -11.64 -14.47 3.49
C ARG A 18 -10.95 -13.45 2.56
N THR A 19 -9.75 -13.76 2.09
CA THR A 19 -9.14 -12.98 1.00
C THR A 19 -9.60 -13.59 -0.33
N ARG A 20 -10.14 -12.74 -1.21
CA ARG A 20 -10.54 -13.15 -2.55
C ARG A 20 -9.29 -13.28 -3.40
N SER A 21 -9.25 -14.21 -4.35
CA SER A 21 -8.13 -14.29 -5.31
C SER A 21 -7.91 -12.94 -6.00
N GLY A 22 -6.64 -12.60 -6.26
CA GLY A 22 -6.26 -11.32 -6.88
C GLY A 22 -6.21 -10.11 -5.94
N VAL A 23 -6.25 -10.32 -4.61
CA VAL A 23 -6.10 -9.23 -3.62
C VAL A 23 -4.93 -9.51 -2.67
N CYS A 24 -4.34 -8.45 -2.13
CA CYS A 24 -3.31 -8.56 -1.10
C CYS A 24 -3.90 -9.16 0.17
N LEU A 25 -3.24 -10.20 0.71
CA LEU A 25 -3.71 -10.90 1.89
C LEU A 25 -3.72 -10.03 3.17
N HIS A 26 -2.91 -8.97 3.19
CA HIS A 26 -2.68 -8.17 4.39
C HIS A 26 -3.47 -6.86 4.43
N CYS A 27 -3.64 -6.20 3.28
CA CYS A 27 -4.41 -4.93 3.20
C CYS A 27 -5.69 -5.03 2.35
N ASN A 28 -5.94 -6.18 1.73
CA ASN A 28 -7.11 -6.45 0.88
C ASN A 28 -7.24 -5.50 -0.34
N CYS A 29 -6.14 -4.86 -0.74
CA CYS A 29 -6.04 -4.06 -1.95
C CYS A 29 -5.86 -4.95 -3.18
N ASN A 30 -6.50 -4.62 -4.29
CA ASN A 30 -6.37 -5.30 -5.58
C ASN A 30 -5.55 -4.49 -6.60
N ASP A 31 -4.90 -3.41 -6.15
CA ASP A 31 -4.02 -2.59 -6.97
C ASP A 31 -2.56 -3.00 -6.74
N PHE A 32 -1.91 -3.42 -7.81
CA PHE A 32 -0.54 -3.92 -7.81
C PHE A 32 0.27 -3.29 -8.94
N TYR A 33 1.47 -2.84 -8.60
CA TYR A 33 2.49 -2.54 -9.58
C TYR A 33 3.15 -3.85 -10.01
N LEU A 34 2.99 -4.19 -11.30
CA LEU A 34 3.66 -5.33 -11.92
C LEU A 34 5.00 -4.87 -12.48
N VAL A 35 6.10 -5.42 -11.97
CA VAL A 35 7.44 -5.00 -12.36
C VAL A 35 7.71 -5.48 -13.79
N PRO A 36 7.99 -4.57 -14.75
CA PRO A 36 8.16 -4.93 -16.15
C PRO A 36 9.22 -6.01 -16.37
N GLY A 37 8.87 -7.03 -17.17
CA GLY A 37 9.77 -8.14 -17.51
C GLY A 37 9.94 -9.20 -16.43
N THR A 38 9.16 -9.15 -15.36
CA THR A 38 9.22 -10.12 -14.24
C THR A 38 7.81 -10.56 -13.82
N ASP A 39 7.73 -11.53 -12.92
CA ASP A 39 6.52 -11.94 -12.20
C ASP A 39 6.39 -11.26 -10.83
N LYS A 40 7.20 -10.22 -10.55
CA LYS A 40 7.12 -9.49 -9.29
C LYS A 40 5.93 -8.53 -9.28
N ALA A 41 5.12 -8.64 -8.23
CA ALA A 41 3.99 -7.77 -7.96
C ALA A 41 4.18 -7.06 -6.62
N ILE A 42 3.97 -5.75 -6.60
CA ILE A 42 4.11 -4.90 -5.42
C ILE A 42 2.75 -4.30 -5.11
N CYS A 43 2.20 -4.55 -3.91
CA CYS A 43 0.93 -3.96 -3.54
C CYS A 43 1.04 -2.43 -3.44
N CYS A 44 0.22 -1.68 -4.18
CA CYS A 44 0.28 -0.22 -4.20
C CYS A 44 -0.12 0.43 -2.87
N ALA A 45 -0.88 -0.29 -2.02
CA ALA A 45 -1.35 0.24 -0.74
C ALA A 45 -0.34 0.04 0.41
N CYS A 46 0.32 -1.12 0.50
CA CYS A 46 1.21 -1.46 1.61
C CYS A 46 2.67 -1.72 1.21
N GLY A 47 2.99 -1.71 -0.09
CA GLY A 47 4.35 -1.94 -0.59
C GLY A 47 4.85 -3.38 -0.42
N LEU A 48 4.01 -4.32 0.01
CA LEU A 48 4.39 -5.72 0.15
C LEU A 48 4.70 -6.33 -1.21
N GLU A 49 5.87 -6.93 -1.32
CA GLU A 49 6.38 -7.52 -2.55
C GLU A 49 6.12 -9.02 -2.58
N GLY A 50 5.56 -9.51 -3.68
CA GLY A 50 5.31 -10.92 -3.92
C GLY A 50 5.48 -11.30 -5.39
N THR A 51 5.14 -12.53 -5.70
CA THR A 51 5.13 -13.09 -7.05
C THR A 51 3.70 -13.32 -7.51
N ILE A 52 3.35 -12.81 -8.69
CA ILE A 52 2.04 -13.01 -9.31
C ILE A 52 2.05 -14.27 -10.19
N SER A 53 0.98 -15.05 -10.10
CA SER A 53 0.71 -16.19 -10.98
C SER A 53 -0.77 -16.22 -11.35
N VAL A 54 -1.10 -17.02 -12.36
CA VAL A 54 -2.48 -17.37 -12.69
C VAL A 54 -2.63 -18.88 -12.52
N ALA A 55 -3.50 -19.30 -11.61
CA ALA A 55 -3.80 -20.70 -11.33
C ALA A 55 -5.33 -20.89 -11.32
N ASP A 56 -5.83 -21.95 -11.97
CA ASP A 56 -7.26 -22.30 -12.02
C ASP A 56 -8.20 -21.14 -12.44
N GLY A 57 -7.73 -20.28 -13.34
CA GLY A 57 -8.50 -19.13 -13.84
C GLY A 57 -8.56 -17.93 -12.89
N ALA A 58 -7.78 -17.96 -11.79
CA ALA A 58 -7.68 -16.89 -10.82
C ALA A 58 -6.25 -16.34 -10.71
N VAL A 59 -6.14 -15.05 -10.41
CA VAL A 59 -4.85 -14.43 -10.07
C VAL A 59 -4.49 -14.78 -8.64
N GLU A 60 -3.28 -15.27 -8.42
CA GLU A 60 -2.73 -15.53 -7.11
C GLU A 60 -1.48 -14.69 -6.88
N ILE A 61 -1.25 -14.30 -5.63
CA ILE A 61 -0.03 -13.61 -5.23
C ILE A 61 0.55 -14.35 -4.03
N THR A 62 1.79 -14.76 -4.17
CA THR A 62 2.56 -15.43 -3.12
C THR A 62 3.60 -14.46 -2.57
N TYR A 63 3.80 -14.48 -1.25
CA TYR A 63 4.75 -13.60 -0.58
C TYR A 63 5.87 -14.43 0.03
N PRO A 64 7.15 -14.12 -0.24
CA PRO A 64 8.26 -14.82 0.37
C PRO A 64 8.36 -14.47 1.86
N GLU A 65 8.90 -15.38 2.67
CA GLU A 65 8.93 -15.24 4.13
C GLU A 65 9.71 -14.01 4.60
N ASP A 66 10.75 -13.64 3.88
CA ASP A 66 11.57 -12.46 4.17
C ASP A 66 10.81 -11.14 3.99
N GLN A 67 9.68 -11.12 3.28
CA GLN A 67 8.80 -9.96 3.15
C GLN A 67 7.78 -9.86 4.27
N LEU A 68 7.53 -10.95 5.02
CA LEU A 68 6.47 -11.00 6.03
C LEU A 68 6.72 -10.08 7.23
N HIS A 69 7.93 -9.58 7.47
CA HIS A 69 8.17 -8.56 8.51
C HIS A 69 7.62 -7.17 8.14
N ARG A 70 7.20 -6.95 6.89
CA ARG A 70 6.68 -5.66 6.40
C ARG A 70 5.16 -5.57 6.48
N VAL A 71 4.49 -6.67 6.80
CA VAL A 71 3.02 -6.74 6.75
C VAL A 71 2.39 -5.91 7.85
N HIS A 72 1.30 -5.20 7.55
CA HIS A 72 0.71 -4.23 8.48
C HIS A 72 0.01 -4.87 9.69
N ASP A 73 -0.19 -6.18 9.69
CA ASP A 73 -0.78 -6.95 10.77
C ASP A 73 0.22 -7.34 11.88
N VAL A 74 1.53 -7.30 11.62
CA VAL A 74 2.59 -7.55 12.62
C VAL A 74 3.19 -6.25 13.16
N LEU A 75 3.83 -6.30 14.33
CA LEU A 75 4.36 -5.09 14.97
C LEU A 75 5.48 -4.46 14.14
N SER A 76 6.40 -5.29 13.65
CA SER A 76 7.51 -4.82 12.80
C SER A 76 7.03 -4.08 11.54
N GLY A 77 6.00 -4.57 10.87
CA GLY A 77 5.43 -3.90 9.70
C GLY A 77 4.67 -2.62 10.04
N LYS A 78 3.99 -2.56 11.20
CA LYS A 78 3.38 -1.32 11.70
C LYS A 78 4.41 -0.24 11.99
N GLU A 79 5.56 -0.61 12.56
CA GLU A 79 6.67 0.31 12.81
C GLU A 79 7.24 0.86 11.51
N LEU A 80 7.47 0.00 10.50
CA LEU A 80 7.92 0.41 9.17
C LEU A 80 6.92 1.35 8.49
N HIS A 81 5.64 0.99 8.49
CA HIS A 81 4.58 1.84 7.92
C HIS A 81 4.50 3.20 8.62
N GLY A 82 4.58 3.22 9.95
CA GLY A 82 4.59 4.46 10.73
C GLY A 82 5.78 5.34 10.39
N LYS A 83 6.96 4.75 10.17
CA LYS A 83 8.16 5.47 9.73
C LYS A 83 7.98 6.05 8.33
N ASP A 84 7.44 5.27 7.39
CA ASP A 84 7.20 5.73 6.01
C ASP A 84 6.23 6.93 5.98
N ILE A 85 5.16 6.89 6.79
CA ILE A 85 4.24 8.03 6.96
C ILE A 85 5.01 9.24 7.50
N ALA A 86 5.77 9.07 8.58
CA ALA A 86 6.48 10.18 9.21
C ALA A 86 7.47 10.85 8.24
N GLU A 87 8.20 10.07 7.45
CA GLU A 87 9.12 10.59 6.44
C GLU A 87 8.39 11.35 5.33
N ASN A 88 7.31 10.77 4.79
CA ASN A 88 6.57 11.38 3.68
C ASN A 88 5.84 12.65 4.10
N GLU A 89 5.18 12.65 5.25
CA GLU A 89 4.56 13.85 5.82
C GLU A 89 5.60 14.92 6.17
N GLY A 90 6.78 14.51 6.66
CA GLY A 90 7.91 15.40 6.87
C GLY A 90 8.40 16.07 5.58
N ARG A 91 8.58 15.30 4.50
CA ARG A 91 8.92 15.83 3.17
C ARG A 91 7.86 16.79 2.66
N LEU A 92 6.59 16.42 2.75
CA LEU A 92 5.46 17.27 2.37
C LEU A 92 5.44 18.58 3.17
N ALA A 93 5.69 18.53 4.48
CA ALA A 93 5.74 19.70 5.34
C ALA A 93 6.85 20.67 4.91
N GLN A 94 8.01 20.18 4.45
CA GLN A 94 9.05 21.04 3.89
C GLN A 94 8.65 21.58 2.51
N MET A 95 8.09 20.74 1.64
CA MET A 95 7.63 21.16 0.31
C MET A 95 6.59 22.29 0.40
N LYS A 96 5.66 22.21 1.36
CA LYS A 96 4.63 23.24 1.62
C LYS A 96 5.19 24.63 1.90
N LYS A 97 6.44 24.75 2.37
CA LYS A 97 7.08 26.04 2.64
C LYS A 97 7.57 26.74 1.38
N THR A 98 7.79 26.00 0.30
CA THR A 98 8.35 26.52 -0.96
C THR A 98 7.33 27.33 -1.76
N ASP A 99 7.79 28.36 -2.46
CA ASP A 99 6.92 29.18 -3.30
C ASP A 99 6.40 28.41 -4.53
N ALA A 100 7.19 27.48 -5.06
CA ALA A 100 6.75 26.58 -6.13
C ALA A 100 5.54 25.72 -5.71
N TYR A 101 5.52 25.21 -4.48
CA TYR A 101 4.35 24.50 -3.96
C TYR A 101 3.14 25.44 -3.82
N LYS A 102 3.32 26.62 -3.21
CA LYS A 102 2.24 27.60 -3.03
C LYS A 102 1.64 28.05 -4.37
N ALA A 103 2.49 28.31 -5.37
CA ALA A 103 2.08 28.70 -6.72
C ALA A 103 1.25 27.59 -7.39
N ARG A 104 1.69 26.32 -7.26
CA ARG A 104 0.94 25.17 -7.80
C ARG A 104 -0.42 25.00 -7.12
N VAL A 105 -0.50 25.13 -5.79
CA VAL A 105 -1.78 25.05 -5.07
C VAL A 105 -2.71 26.21 -5.46
N ALA A 106 -2.18 27.43 -5.58
CA ALA A 106 -2.94 28.60 -6.04
C ALA A 106 -3.52 28.35 -7.44
N HIS A 107 -2.70 27.82 -8.37
CA HIS A 107 -3.16 27.47 -9.71
C HIS A 107 -4.35 26.50 -9.70
N TYR A 108 -4.28 25.41 -8.92
CA TYR A 108 -5.40 24.46 -8.82
C TYR A 108 -6.64 25.10 -8.19
N ARG A 109 -6.47 25.89 -7.13
CA ARG A 109 -7.58 26.62 -6.50
C ARG A 109 -8.28 27.56 -7.49
N ASP A 110 -7.50 28.28 -8.30
CA ASP A 110 -8.04 29.31 -9.21
C ASP A 110 -8.66 28.69 -10.47
N ALA A 111 -8.16 27.52 -10.91
CA ALA A 111 -8.68 26.80 -12.08
C ALA A 111 -9.97 26.01 -11.78
N ILE A 112 -10.19 25.56 -10.54
CA ILE A 112 -11.33 24.72 -10.19
C ILE A 112 -12.50 25.60 -9.75
N ALA A 113 -13.49 25.76 -10.62
CA ALA A 113 -14.75 26.38 -10.25
C ALA A 113 -15.57 25.43 -9.34
N PRO A 114 -16.04 25.88 -8.16
CA PRO A 114 -16.93 25.07 -7.34
C PRO A 114 -18.25 24.88 -8.09
N THR A 115 -18.61 23.63 -8.35
CA THR A 115 -19.92 23.27 -8.89
C THR A 115 -20.75 22.70 -7.74
N ALA A 116 -21.72 23.48 -7.26
CA ALA A 116 -22.78 22.95 -6.42
C ALA A 116 -23.96 22.56 -7.31
N PRO A 117 -24.58 21.38 -7.14
CA PRO A 117 -25.84 21.09 -7.80
C PRO A 117 -26.90 22.13 -7.36
N SER A 118 -27.84 22.44 -8.25
CA SER A 118 -29.00 23.25 -7.89
C SER A 118 -29.72 22.59 -6.70
N ARG A 119 -30.01 23.36 -5.65
CA ARG A 119 -30.87 22.88 -4.57
C ARG A 119 -32.26 22.62 -5.14
N ALA A 120 -32.79 21.41 -4.91
CA ALA A 120 -34.17 21.05 -5.21
C ALA A 120 -35.14 21.78 -4.28
#